data_AF-A0A415NT34-F1
#
_entry.id   AF-A0A415NT34-F1
#
_cell.length_a   1.000
_cell.length_b   1.000
_cell.length_c   1.000
_cell.angle_alpha   90.00
_cell.angle_beta   90.00
_cell.angle_gamma   90.00
#
_symmetry.space_group_name_H-M   'P 1'
#
loop_
_entity.id
_entity.type
_entity.pdbx_description
1 polymer ?
#
loop_
_entity_poly.entity_id
_entity_poly.type
_entity_poly.pdbx_seq_one_letter_code
_entity_poly.pdbx_strand_id
1 'polypeptide(L)'
;MKSILGIVLLGVGFYLATKDAGLEVVGNILIATVMVIVGIYMLFGGLVPFVFQTLAKNKKFLYKKERNLWINNMIFRMKKNYRTYAIVCVLMLCSVTALGFGFAMKNRNDNISHFENIYTYQVLGSQKGIRDEFTSLIKKENEIKYSSEVEVAVLPNEVTDNEYENTPYAILSYSQIKQIAKDTGLEFELSEPKDDEYIKLGHLYLMSLTNDSIVNTSEINNKVYTEIEESSVPYLGYLQEDMEYMIVNDTVFDELHELGQSMYLYNYKLAQPKHFELSVDDIQTSPHYLGLVKIDPERNENAWINIMFSVSFFVFMVFVLASGSILFMKIYNDAFEEKERYQVLSKIGIDRKVLNKAIANELKVAYLLPLI
;
A
#
# COMPACT_ATOMS: atom_id res chain seq x y z
N MET A 1 -36.49 5.51 4.53
CA MET A 1 -35.63 6.43 5.31
C MET A 1 -34.34 5.74 5.76
N LYS A 2 -34.39 4.63 6.53
CA LYS A 2 -33.18 3.90 6.98
C LYS A 2 -32.21 3.50 5.85
N SER A 3 -32.72 3.06 4.69
CA SER A 3 -31.90 2.65 3.55
C SER A 3 -31.14 3.82 2.89
N ILE A 4 -31.78 4.98 2.77
CA ILE A 4 -31.19 6.18 2.16
C ILE A 4 -30.11 6.73 3.09
N LEU A 5 -30.38 6.76 4.40
CA LEU A 5 -29.39 7.17 5.40
C LEU A 5 -28.17 6.26 5.41
N GLY A 6 -28.35 4.93 5.26
CA GLY A 6 -27.25 3.98 5.20
C GLY A 6 -26.32 4.18 4.00
N ILE A 7 -26.87 4.42 2.80
CA ILE A 7 -26.06 4.72 1.61
C ILE A 7 -25.29 6.04 1.78
N VAL A 8 -25.96 7.09 2.28
CA VAL A 8 -25.33 8.39 2.53
C VAL A 8 -24.20 8.25 3.53
N LEU A 9 -24.40 7.50 4.62
CA LEU A 9 -23.38 7.30 5.66
C LEU A 9 -22.15 6.56 5.14
N LEU A 10 -22.34 5.54 4.28
CA LEU A 10 -21.22 4.85 3.62
C LEU A 10 -20.48 5.77 2.64
N GLY A 11 -21.22 6.59 1.88
CA GLY A 11 -20.61 7.57 0.98
C GLY A 11 -19.79 8.63 1.72
N VAL A 12 -20.30 9.14 2.85
CA VAL A 12 -19.58 10.08 3.71
C VAL A 12 -18.35 9.42 4.36
N GLY A 13 -18.49 8.18 4.85
CA GLY A 13 -17.36 7.42 5.40
C GLY A 13 -16.26 7.19 4.36
N PHE A 14 -16.63 6.83 3.13
CA PHE A 14 -15.68 6.68 2.03
C PHE A 14 -15.01 8.01 1.68
N TYR A 15 -15.79 9.09 1.56
CA TYR A 15 -15.25 10.42 1.28
C TYR A 15 -14.26 10.88 2.34
N LEU A 16 -14.56 10.67 3.63
CA LEU A 16 -13.66 10.98 4.74
C LEU A 16 -12.37 10.15 4.71
N ALA A 17 -12.44 8.89 4.27
CA ALA A 17 -11.27 8.04 4.10
C ALA A 17 -10.38 8.46 2.93
N THR A 18 -10.95 9.14 1.91
CA THR A 18 -10.22 9.64 0.73
C THR A 18 -9.86 11.12 0.80
N LYS A 19 -10.26 11.82 1.87
CA LYS A 19 -10.01 13.27 2.02
C LYS A 19 -8.55 13.51 2.42
N ASP A 20 -7.99 14.62 1.91
CA ASP A 20 -6.56 14.99 1.91
C ASP A 20 -5.77 14.62 3.15
N ALA A 21 -4.53 14.20 2.88
CA ALA A 21 -3.63 13.62 3.85
C ALA A 21 -2.92 14.66 4.74
N GLY A 22 -2.85 14.37 6.03
CA GLY A 22 -2.25 15.17 7.11
C GLY A 22 -2.39 14.44 8.45
N LEU A 23 -1.96 15.05 9.57
CA LEU A 23 -2.04 14.45 10.92
C LEU A 23 -3.46 14.01 11.33
N GLU A 24 -4.50 14.59 10.71
CA GLU A 24 -5.90 14.23 10.95
C GLU A 24 -6.36 12.92 10.28
N VAL A 25 -5.57 12.36 9.35
CA VAL A 25 -5.91 11.15 8.56
C VAL A 25 -6.19 9.96 9.46
N VAL A 26 -5.35 9.75 10.48
CA VAL A 26 -5.52 8.63 11.41
C VAL A 26 -6.88 8.74 12.12
N GLY A 27 -7.28 9.95 12.54
CA GLY A 27 -8.60 10.21 13.13
C GLY A 27 -9.74 9.97 12.14
N ASN A 28 -9.58 10.43 10.90
CA ASN A 28 -10.59 10.28 9.85
C ASN A 28 -10.82 8.80 9.48
N ILE A 29 -9.78 7.98 9.41
CA ILE A 29 -9.87 6.53 9.14
C ILE A 29 -10.66 5.82 10.25
N LEU A 30 -10.42 6.17 11.52
CA LEU A 30 -11.15 5.59 12.65
C LEU A 30 -12.64 5.95 12.62
N ILE A 31 -12.96 7.22 12.36
CA ILE A 31 -14.34 7.70 12.23
C ILE A 31 -15.03 7.02 11.03
N ALA A 32 -14.34 6.93 9.89
CA ALA A 32 -14.84 6.26 8.70
C ALA A 32 -15.18 4.79 8.99
N THR A 33 -14.34 4.07 9.75
CA THR A 33 -14.59 2.67 10.14
C THR A 33 -15.88 2.53 10.94
N VAL A 34 -16.13 3.40 11.92
CA VAL A 34 -17.37 3.39 12.71
C VAL A 34 -18.58 3.70 11.83
N MET A 35 -18.46 4.68 10.92
CA MET A 35 -19.52 5.02 9.97
C MET A 35 -19.84 3.85 9.03
N VAL A 36 -18.83 3.12 8.57
CA VAL A 36 -19.01 1.94 7.71
C VAL A 36 -19.76 0.84 8.45
N ILE A 37 -19.38 0.53 9.69
CA ILE A 37 -20.08 -0.47 10.52
C ILE A 37 -21.55 -0.08 10.70
N VAL A 38 -21.82 1.15 11.12
CA VAL A 38 -23.21 1.64 11.29
C VAL A 38 -23.97 1.58 9.96
N GLY A 39 -23.34 1.99 8.86
CA GLY A 39 -23.90 1.95 7.52
C GLY A 39 -24.34 0.56 7.10
N ILE A 40 -23.52 -0.46 7.36
CA ILE A 40 -23.84 -1.87 7.06
C ILE A 40 -25.09 -2.32 7.83
N TYR A 41 -25.19 -2.05 9.13
CA TYR A 41 -26.39 -2.40 9.91
C TYR A 41 -27.65 -1.72 9.35
N MET A 42 -27.53 -0.47 8.88
CA MET A 42 -28.65 0.25 8.26
C MET A 42 -29.02 -0.29 6.87
N LEU A 43 -28.03 -0.73 6.07
CA LEU A 43 -28.26 -1.39 4.80
C LEU A 43 -29.01 -2.72 4.96
N PHE A 44 -28.54 -3.60 5.85
CA PHE A 44 -29.21 -4.88 6.10
C PHE A 44 -30.60 -4.70 6.71
N GLY A 45 -30.79 -3.69 7.57
CA GLY A 45 -32.08 -3.39 8.18
C GLY A 45 -33.08 -2.67 7.25
N GLY A 46 -32.61 -2.07 6.16
CA GLY A 46 -33.42 -1.20 5.31
C GLY A 46 -33.35 -1.53 3.82
N LEU A 47 -32.16 -1.42 3.23
CA LEU A 47 -31.95 -1.55 1.77
C LEU A 47 -32.27 -2.96 1.31
N VAL A 48 -31.73 -3.97 1.99
CA VAL A 48 -31.91 -5.37 1.59
C VAL A 48 -33.41 -5.77 1.60
N PRO A 49 -34.19 -5.55 2.68
CA PRO A 49 -35.63 -5.79 2.66
C PRO A 49 -36.39 -4.97 1.61
N PHE A 50 -35.93 -3.76 1.28
CA PHE A 50 -36.55 -2.91 0.26
C PHE A 50 -36.33 -3.47 -1.15
N VAL A 51 -35.14 -3.98 -1.45
CA VAL A 51 -34.84 -4.64 -2.73
C VAL A 51 -35.74 -5.87 -2.90
N PHE A 52 -35.83 -6.74 -1.89
CA PHE A 52 -36.72 -7.92 -1.97
C PHE A 52 -38.20 -7.55 -2.08
N GLN A 53 -38.66 -6.49 -1.39
CA GLN A 53 -40.04 -6.00 -1.54
C GLN A 53 -40.32 -5.45 -2.94
N THR A 54 -39.34 -4.77 -3.55
CA THR A 54 -39.47 -4.26 -4.92
C THR A 54 -39.49 -5.40 -5.94
N LEU A 55 -38.65 -6.42 -5.73
CA LEU A 55 -38.70 -7.66 -6.50
C LEU A 55 -40.05 -8.39 -6.35
N ALA A 56 -40.64 -8.36 -5.15
CA ALA A 56 -41.98 -8.91 -4.91
C ALA A 56 -43.10 -8.10 -5.59
N LYS A 57 -42.94 -6.78 -5.78
CA LYS A 57 -43.91 -5.96 -6.51
C LYS A 57 -43.92 -6.25 -8.02
N ASN A 58 -42.82 -6.73 -8.58
CA ASN A 58 -42.75 -7.05 -10.01
C ASN A 58 -43.45 -8.38 -10.32
N LYS A 59 -44.73 -8.31 -10.70
CA LYS A 59 -45.57 -9.48 -11.03
C LYS A 59 -44.94 -10.38 -12.10
N LYS A 60 -44.25 -9.82 -13.12
CA LYS A 60 -43.60 -10.64 -14.17
C LYS A 60 -42.45 -11.51 -13.63
N PHE A 61 -41.78 -11.05 -12.56
CA PHE A 61 -40.68 -11.77 -11.92
C PHE A 61 -41.17 -12.74 -10.85
N LEU A 62 -42.12 -12.32 -10.02
CA LEU A 62 -42.62 -13.08 -8.87
C LEU A 62 -43.41 -14.34 -9.28
N TYR A 63 -44.28 -14.24 -10.29
CA TYR A 63 -45.13 -15.36 -10.72
C TYR A 63 -44.41 -16.40 -11.58
N LYS A 64 -43.09 -16.25 -11.80
CA LYS A 64 -42.31 -17.19 -12.60
C LYS A 64 -41.76 -18.31 -11.71
N LYS A 65 -42.28 -19.54 -11.89
CA LYS A 65 -41.84 -20.78 -11.21
C LYS A 65 -41.99 -20.72 -9.68
N GLU A 66 -41.02 -21.26 -8.94
CA GLU A 66 -40.99 -21.35 -7.47
C GLU A 66 -40.69 -20.02 -6.75
N ARG A 67 -40.50 -18.92 -7.49
CA ARG A 67 -39.99 -17.63 -6.95
C ARG A 67 -40.87 -16.98 -5.91
N ASN A 68 -42.18 -17.11 -6.07
CA ASN A 68 -43.14 -16.58 -5.10
C ASN A 68 -42.98 -17.19 -3.70
N LEU A 69 -42.57 -18.46 -3.61
CA LEU A 69 -42.42 -19.14 -2.32
C LEU A 69 -41.19 -18.63 -1.57
N TRP A 70 -40.02 -18.65 -2.21
CA TRP A 70 -38.76 -18.30 -1.53
C TRP A 70 -38.57 -16.79 -1.32
N ILE A 71 -39.09 -15.92 -2.20
CA ILE A 71 -38.96 -14.46 -2.05
C ILE A 71 -39.75 -13.95 -0.84
N ASN A 72 -40.96 -14.45 -0.63
CA ASN A 72 -41.79 -14.04 0.51
C ASN A 72 -41.18 -14.50 1.85
N ASN A 73 -40.60 -15.70 1.88
CA ASN A 73 -39.91 -16.19 3.07
C ASN A 73 -38.64 -15.38 3.36
N MET A 74 -37.85 -15.08 2.32
CA MET A 74 -36.66 -14.23 2.43
C MET A 74 -36.98 -12.84 3.00
N ILE A 75 -38.07 -12.19 2.55
CA ILE A 75 -38.48 -10.88 3.09
C ILE A 75 -38.75 -10.96 4.59
N PHE A 76 -39.44 -12.00 5.04
CA PHE A 76 -39.76 -12.20 6.46
C PHE A 76 -38.49 -12.47 7.28
N ARG A 77 -37.61 -13.34 6.78
CA ARG A 77 -36.35 -13.69 7.45
C ARG A 77 -35.41 -12.51 7.57
N MET A 78 -35.25 -11.72 6.50
CA MET A 78 -34.43 -10.51 6.53
C MET A 78 -34.99 -9.50 7.53
N LYS A 79 -36.31 -9.27 7.59
CA LYS A 79 -36.90 -8.35 8.58
C LYS A 79 -36.73 -8.82 10.02
N LYS A 80 -36.87 -10.14 10.27
CA LYS A 80 -36.75 -10.74 11.62
C LYS A 80 -35.30 -10.77 12.10
N ASN A 81 -34.35 -11.08 11.22
CA ASN A 81 -32.98 -11.49 11.59
C ASN A 81 -31.85 -10.69 10.90
N TYR A 82 -32.10 -9.49 10.36
CA TYR A 82 -31.06 -8.72 9.63
C TYR A 82 -29.77 -8.48 10.43
N ARG A 83 -29.83 -8.42 11.76
CA ARG A 83 -28.66 -8.18 12.62
C ARG A 83 -27.61 -9.28 12.48
N THR A 84 -28.02 -10.54 12.37
CA THR A 84 -27.07 -11.66 12.20
C THR A 84 -26.37 -11.56 10.85
N TYR A 85 -27.10 -11.23 9.78
CA TYR A 85 -26.53 -11.03 8.45
C TYR A 85 -25.55 -9.84 8.43
N ALA A 86 -25.88 -8.73 9.12
CA ALA A 86 -24.98 -7.60 9.26
C ALA A 86 -23.69 -7.95 10.03
N ILE A 87 -23.79 -8.70 11.13
CA ILE A 87 -22.61 -9.17 11.90
C ILE A 87 -21.70 -10.01 11.00
N VAL A 88 -22.26 -10.98 10.27
CA VAL A 88 -21.50 -11.83 9.36
C VAL A 88 -20.80 -11.01 8.27
N CYS A 89 -21.50 -10.02 7.69
CA CYS A 89 -20.92 -9.13 6.68
C CYS A 89 -19.77 -8.28 7.25
N VAL A 90 -19.93 -7.70 8.45
CA VAL A 90 -18.87 -6.92 9.11
C VAL A 90 -17.66 -7.79 9.43
N LEU A 91 -17.86 -9.02 9.92
CA LEU A 91 -16.77 -9.96 10.20
C LEU A 91 -16.03 -10.36 8.92
N MET A 92 -16.76 -10.62 7.83
CA MET A 92 -16.15 -10.89 6.52
C MET A 92 -15.37 -9.68 6.01
N LEU A 93 -15.94 -8.48 6.06
CA LEU A 93 -15.26 -7.25 5.62
C LEU A 93 -13.97 -7.02 6.41
N CYS A 94 -14.02 -7.12 7.74
CA CYS A 94 -12.85 -7.01 8.61
C CYS A 94 -11.76 -8.03 8.23
N SER A 95 -12.16 -9.28 7.98
CA SER A 95 -11.23 -10.34 7.58
C SER A 95 -10.54 -10.05 6.25
N VAL A 96 -11.28 -9.57 5.24
CA VAL A 96 -10.76 -9.25 3.92
C VAL A 96 -9.84 -8.03 3.99
N THR A 97 -10.21 -7.00 4.77
CA THR A 97 -9.37 -5.82 4.99
C THR A 97 -8.05 -6.19 5.69
N ALA A 98 -8.08 -7.04 6.72
CA ALA A 98 -6.86 -7.50 7.38
C ALA A 98 -5.92 -8.25 6.43
N LEU A 99 -6.45 -9.15 5.61
CA LEU A 99 -5.66 -9.85 4.58
C LEU A 99 -5.10 -8.89 3.54
N GLY A 100 -5.93 -7.94 3.05
CA GLY A 100 -5.53 -6.92 2.09
C GLY A 100 -4.41 -6.03 2.63
N PHE A 101 -4.51 -5.59 3.89
CA PHE A 101 -3.47 -4.82 4.57
C PHE A 101 -2.16 -5.62 4.67
N GLY A 102 -2.22 -6.87 5.15
CA GLY A 102 -1.03 -7.72 5.25
C GLY A 102 -0.35 -7.93 3.89
N PHE A 103 -1.13 -8.17 2.83
CA PHE A 103 -0.61 -8.35 1.48
C PHE A 103 0.02 -7.07 0.92
N ALA A 104 -0.67 -5.93 1.06
CA ALA A 104 -0.18 -4.64 0.60
C ALA A 104 1.12 -4.24 1.32
N MET A 105 1.19 -4.44 2.64
CA MET A 105 2.38 -4.15 3.45
C MET A 105 3.57 -5.02 3.03
N LYS A 106 3.34 -6.33 2.82
CA LYS A 106 4.38 -7.24 2.34
C LYS A 106 4.89 -6.82 0.96
N ASN A 107 3.98 -6.58 0.02
CA ASN A 107 4.34 -6.15 -1.33
C ASN A 107 5.11 -4.82 -1.32
N ARG A 108 4.72 -3.88 -0.45
CA ARG A 108 5.43 -2.60 -0.28
C ARG A 108 6.84 -2.82 0.26
N ASN A 109 7.01 -3.67 1.27
CA ASN A 109 8.33 -4.03 1.80
C ASN A 109 9.21 -4.69 0.74
N ASP A 110 8.67 -5.64 -0.04
CA ASP A 110 9.43 -6.32 -1.08
C ASP A 110 9.93 -5.31 -2.14
N ASN A 111 9.12 -4.31 -2.50
CA ASN A 111 9.53 -3.21 -3.39
C ASN A 111 10.62 -2.32 -2.78
N ILE A 112 10.53 -1.98 -1.49
CA ILE A 112 11.56 -1.21 -0.77
C ILE A 112 12.87 -1.99 -0.73
N SER A 113 12.81 -3.27 -0.37
CA SER A 113 13.99 -4.13 -0.39
C SER A 113 14.62 -4.22 -1.78
N HIS A 114 13.82 -4.26 -2.86
CA HIS A 114 14.36 -4.20 -4.22
C HIS A 114 15.02 -2.87 -4.56
N PHE A 115 14.45 -1.76 -4.08
CA PHE A 115 14.99 -0.40 -4.23
C PHE A 115 16.36 -0.27 -3.52
N GLU A 116 16.46 -0.70 -2.26
CA GLU A 116 17.72 -0.69 -1.50
C GLU A 116 18.78 -1.61 -2.13
N ASN A 117 18.38 -2.77 -2.65
CA ASN A 117 19.28 -3.78 -3.21
C ASN A 117 19.82 -3.45 -4.62
N ILE A 118 19.58 -2.27 -5.17
CA ILE A 118 20.16 -1.87 -6.47
C ILE A 118 21.69 -1.90 -6.41
N TYR A 119 22.26 -1.43 -5.30
CA TYR A 119 23.69 -1.52 -5.03
C TYR A 119 23.98 -2.47 -3.88
N THR A 120 25.11 -3.18 -3.95
CA THR A 120 25.58 -4.05 -2.87
C THR A 120 26.52 -3.30 -1.93
N TYR A 121 27.34 -2.40 -2.47
CA TYR A 121 28.17 -1.49 -1.70
C TYR A 121 27.93 -0.06 -2.14
N GLN A 122 27.92 0.84 -1.17
CA GLN A 122 28.00 2.28 -1.38
C GLN A 122 29.12 2.82 -0.51
N VAL A 123 30.23 3.19 -1.15
CA VAL A 123 31.43 3.67 -0.49
C VAL A 123 31.41 5.19 -0.50
N LEU A 124 31.58 5.79 0.68
CA LEU A 124 31.84 7.22 0.83
C LEU A 124 33.34 7.45 0.74
N GLY A 125 33.75 8.26 -0.23
CA GLY A 125 35.15 8.59 -0.48
C GLY A 125 35.49 10.03 -0.12
N SER A 126 36.78 10.29 0.16
CA SER A 126 37.25 11.62 0.55
C SER A 126 37.48 12.60 -0.60
N GLN A 127 37.57 12.12 -1.85
CA GLN A 127 37.82 12.94 -3.02
C GLN A 127 37.19 12.34 -4.27
N LYS A 128 37.11 13.14 -5.34
CA LYS A 128 36.62 12.74 -6.67
C LYS A 128 37.64 11.86 -7.41
N GLY A 129 37.15 10.91 -8.22
CA GLY A 129 37.96 10.15 -9.16
C GLY A 129 38.76 8.98 -8.58
N ILE A 130 38.43 8.51 -7.37
CA ILE A 130 39.04 7.32 -6.73
C ILE A 130 38.27 6.02 -7.01
N ARG A 131 37.30 6.06 -7.93
CA ARG A 131 36.50 4.89 -8.33
C ARG A 131 37.36 3.71 -8.76
N ASP A 132 38.45 3.94 -9.50
CA ASP A 132 39.33 2.89 -10.00
C ASP A 132 40.10 2.17 -8.88
N GLU A 133 40.44 2.91 -7.81
CA GLU A 133 41.09 2.36 -6.61
C GLU A 133 40.15 1.34 -5.94
N PHE A 134 38.94 1.76 -5.59
CA PHE A 134 37.93 0.88 -4.96
C PHE A 134 37.51 -0.27 -5.89
N THR A 135 37.39 -0.02 -7.20
CA THR A 135 37.10 -1.05 -8.19
C THR A 135 38.17 -2.14 -8.18
N SER A 136 39.45 -1.76 -8.08
CA SER A 136 40.58 -2.70 -8.05
C SER A 136 40.60 -3.51 -6.75
N LEU A 137 40.24 -2.90 -5.62
CA LEU A 137 40.13 -3.58 -4.32
C LEU A 137 38.99 -4.62 -4.33
N ILE A 138 37.80 -4.23 -4.81
CA ILE A 138 36.64 -5.13 -4.87
C ILE A 138 36.91 -6.29 -5.83
N LYS A 139 37.55 -6.03 -6.98
CA LYS A 139 37.86 -7.06 -7.99
C LYS A 139 38.80 -8.17 -7.54
N LYS A 140 39.51 -8.02 -6.42
CA LYS A 140 40.37 -9.08 -5.87
C LYS A 140 39.58 -10.34 -5.51
N GLU A 141 38.45 -10.14 -4.87
CA GLU A 141 37.64 -11.21 -4.26
C GLU A 141 36.22 -11.30 -4.87
N ASN A 142 35.79 -10.27 -5.61
CA ASN A 142 34.43 -10.18 -6.13
C ASN A 142 34.35 -9.71 -7.59
N GLU A 143 33.35 -10.19 -8.32
CA GLU A 143 33.03 -9.69 -9.66
C GLU A 143 31.99 -8.56 -9.59
N ILE A 144 32.26 -7.46 -10.29
CA ILE A 144 31.39 -6.27 -10.33
C ILE A 144 30.58 -6.29 -11.62
N LYS A 145 29.24 -6.22 -11.51
CA LYS A 145 28.32 -6.19 -12.65
C LYS A 145 28.25 -4.79 -13.27
N TYR A 146 28.09 -3.78 -12.43
CA TYR A 146 28.13 -2.37 -12.80
C TYR A 146 28.55 -1.55 -11.58
N SER A 147 28.99 -0.32 -11.85
CA SER A 147 29.31 0.66 -10.83
C SER A 147 28.95 2.05 -11.33
N SER A 148 28.74 2.96 -10.40
CA SER A 148 28.50 4.37 -10.68
C SER A 148 29.19 5.23 -9.63
N GLU A 149 29.50 6.47 -9.98
CA GLU A 149 30.02 7.47 -9.06
C GLU A 149 29.16 8.72 -9.15
N VAL A 150 29.02 9.42 -8.02
CA VAL A 150 28.26 10.66 -7.95
C VAL A 150 28.81 11.54 -6.84
N GLU A 151 28.85 12.83 -7.14
CA GLU A 151 29.16 13.90 -6.20
C GLU A 151 27.87 14.54 -5.72
N VAL A 152 27.70 14.58 -4.41
CA VAL A 152 26.51 15.11 -3.74
C VAL A 152 26.90 16.30 -2.92
N ALA A 153 26.28 17.45 -3.15
CA ALA A 153 26.48 18.62 -2.32
C ALA A 153 25.43 18.61 -1.19
N VAL A 154 25.86 18.33 0.04
CA VAL A 154 24.98 18.37 1.22
C VAL A 154 24.97 19.78 1.76
N LEU A 155 23.80 20.40 1.80
CA LEU A 155 23.62 21.75 2.30
C LEU A 155 23.46 21.77 3.84
N PRO A 156 24.04 22.75 4.54
CA PRO A 156 23.74 23.00 5.93
C PRO A 156 22.27 23.42 6.10
N ASN A 157 21.61 22.96 7.17
CA ASN A 157 20.23 23.36 7.48
C ASN A 157 20.07 24.88 7.72
N GLU A 158 21.15 25.61 7.97
CA GLU A 158 21.17 27.06 8.20
C GLU A 158 20.88 27.88 6.94
N VAL A 159 21.10 27.29 5.75
CA VAL A 159 20.89 27.95 4.45
C VAL A 159 19.64 27.45 3.74
N THR A 160 18.87 26.57 4.36
CA THR A 160 17.62 26.02 3.80
C THR A 160 16.42 26.49 4.63
N ASP A 161 15.25 26.53 4.01
CA ASP A 161 13.96 26.69 4.70
C ASP A 161 13.63 25.54 5.66
N ASN A 162 14.47 24.50 5.68
CA ASN A 162 14.32 23.32 6.49
C ASN A 162 14.99 23.40 7.87
N GLU A 163 15.08 24.61 8.44
CA GLU A 163 15.79 24.93 9.70
C GLU A 163 15.31 24.10 10.91
N TYR A 164 14.11 23.49 10.81
CA TYR A 164 13.48 22.70 11.88
C TYR A 164 13.28 21.21 11.56
N GLU A 165 13.58 20.73 10.35
CA GLU A 165 13.59 19.29 10.07
C GLU A 165 15.01 18.71 10.19
N ASN A 166 15.06 17.42 10.52
CA ASN A 166 16.31 16.71 10.79
C ASN A 166 16.93 16.11 9.52
N THR A 167 16.33 16.32 8.35
CA THR A 167 16.73 15.75 7.06
C THR A 167 17.38 16.83 6.20
N PRO A 168 18.71 16.77 5.97
CA PRO A 168 19.41 17.78 5.19
C PRO A 168 19.03 17.68 3.70
N TYR A 169 19.11 18.82 3.01
CA TYR A 169 18.98 18.86 1.55
C TYR A 169 20.28 18.48 0.88
N ALA A 170 20.20 17.59 -0.08
CA ALA A 170 21.32 17.10 -0.85
C ALA A 170 21.09 17.37 -2.34
N ILE A 171 22.04 18.03 -2.99
CA ILE A 171 21.91 18.49 -4.37
C ILE A 171 22.70 17.57 -5.29
N LEU A 172 22.11 17.26 -6.45
CA LEU A 172 22.65 16.42 -7.50
C LEU A 172 22.59 17.16 -8.84
N SER A 173 23.61 17.01 -9.69
CA SER A 173 23.57 17.54 -11.05
C SER A 173 22.80 16.59 -11.98
N TYR A 174 21.98 17.16 -12.86
CA TYR A 174 21.23 16.42 -13.88
C TYR A 174 22.14 15.58 -14.79
N SER A 175 23.29 16.12 -15.20
CA SER A 175 24.26 15.39 -16.04
C SER A 175 24.84 14.17 -15.33
N GLN A 176 25.08 14.25 -14.01
CA GLN A 176 25.56 13.11 -13.23
C GLN A 176 24.52 12.00 -13.18
N ILE A 177 23.25 12.31 -12.88
CA ILE A 177 22.17 11.32 -12.82
C ILE A 177 21.92 10.66 -14.18
N LYS A 178 21.99 11.44 -15.26
CA LYS A 178 21.90 10.91 -16.62
C LYS A 178 23.02 9.91 -16.93
N GLN A 179 24.21 10.12 -16.39
CA GLN A 179 25.33 9.19 -16.55
C GLN A 179 25.14 7.93 -15.68
N ILE A 180 24.70 8.07 -14.43
CA ILE A 180 24.38 6.93 -13.54
C ILE A 180 23.33 6.03 -14.18
N ALA A 181 22.28 6.60 -14.75
CA ALA A 181 21.22 5.82 -15.39
C ALA A 181 21.75 4.98 -16.56
N LYS A 182 22.67 5.54 -17.36
CA LYS A 182 23.33 4.81 -18.45
C LYS A 182 24.27 3.72 -17.94
N ASP A 183 25.07 4.02 -16.93
CA ASP A 183 26.07 3.09 -16.37
C ASP A 183 25.41 1.88 -15.69
N THR A 184 24.23 2.09 -15.09
CA THR A 184 23.48 1.05 -14.36
C THR A 184 22.36 0.39 -15.16
N GLY A 185 21.96 1.00 -16.29
CA GLY A 185 20.83 0.56 -17.10
C GLY A 185 19.46 0.87 -16.48
N LEU A 186 19.39 1.88 -15.60
CA LEU A 186 18.13 2.38 -15.04
C LEU A 186 17.38 3.26 -16.06
N GLU A 187 16.07 3.33 -15.91
CA GLU A 187 15.23 4.21 -16.71
C GLU A 187 15.55 5.69 -16.42
N PHE A 188 15.52 6.52 -17.46
CA PHE A 188 15.79 7.95 -17.37
C PHE A 188 14.86 8.70 -18.33
N GLU A 189 13.74 9.15 -17.79
CA GLU A 189 12.71 9.93 -18.52
C GLU A 189 12.55 11.34 -17.91
N LEU A 190 13.61 11.87 -17.30
CA LEU A 190 13.59 13.17 -16.62
C LEU A 190 13.83 14.35 -17.57
N SER A 191 13.03 15.40 -17.42
CA SER A 191 13.23 16.67 -18.14
C SER A 191 14.31 17.52 -17.46
N GLU A 192 15.19 18.15 -18.23
CA GLU A 192 16.24 19.00 -17.66
C GLU A 192 15.63 20.24 -16.97
N PRO A 193 15.89 20.46 -15.66
CA PRO A 193 15.30 21.58 -14.92
C PRO A 193 15.95 22.92 -15.31
N LYS A 194 15.20 24.02 -15.19
CA LYS A 194 15.72 25.38 -15.31
C LYS A 194 16.41 25.86 -14.02
N ASP A 195 16.96 27.08 -14.05
CA ASP A 195 17.75 27.68 -12.95
C ASP A 195 16.97 27.91 -11.63
N ASP A 196 15.63 27.84 -11.69
CA ASP A 196 14.68 28.02 -10.59
C ASP A 196 13.82 26.77 -10.35
N GLU A 197 14.17 25.64 -10.99
CA GLU A 197 13.42 24.39 -10.95
C GLU A 197 14.31 23.26 -10.40
N TYR A 198 13.70 22.27 -9.76
CA TYR A 198 14.37 21.04 -9.37
C TYR A 198 13.46 19.83 -9.51
N ILE A 199 14.06 18.65 -9.60
CA ILE A 199 13.37 17.37 -9.57
C ILE A 199 13.61 16.75 -8.21
N LYS A 200 12.55 16.37 -7.50
CA LYS A 200 12.66 15.65 -6.24
C LYS A 200 13.01 14.19 -6.52
N LEU A 201 14.10 13.71 -5.93
CA LEU A 201 14.44 12.30 -5.97
C LEU A 201 13.84 11.65 -4.71
N GLY A 202 12.63 11.14 -4.87
CA GLY A 202 11.85 10.51 -3.82
C GLY A 202 12.33 9.10 -3.51
N HIS A 203 11.87 8.55 -2.39
CA HIS A 203 12.14 7.17 -1.99
C HIS A 203 10.85 6.47 -1.54
N LEU A 204 10.93 5.14 -1.43
CA LEU A 204 9.76 4.34 -1.14
C LEU A 204 9.51 4.24 0.38
N TYR A 205 8.60 5.06 0.91
CA TYR A 205 8.17 4.91 2.30
C TYR A 205 7.34 3.64 2.52
N LEU A 206 7.56 2.95 3.64
CA LEU A 206 6.68 1.84 4.06
C LEU A 206 5.25 2.32 4.30
N MET A 207 5.11 3.53 4.87
CA MET A 207 3.84 4.22 5.05
C MET A 207 4.08 5.71 4.90
N SER A 208 3.44 6.34 3.91
CA SER A 208 3.36 7.80 3.79
C SER A 208 1.99 8.26 4.26
N LEU A 209 1.97 9.28 5.12
CA LEU A 209 0.76 9.94 5.62
C LEU A 209 0.64 11.38 5.08
N THR A 210 1.56 11.78 4.19
CA THR A 210 1.61 13.09 3.53
C THR A 210 1.05 12.98 2.13
N ASN A 211 0.67 14.13 1.54
CA ASN A 211 0.06 14.19 0.22
C ASN A 211 1.13 14.59 -0.82
N ASP A 212 1.41 13.74 -1.80
CA ASP A 212 2.41 13.96 -2.87
C ASP A 212 1.93 14.98 -3.94
N SER A 213 0.93 15.82 -3.63
CA SER A 213 0.20 16.64 -4.62
C SER A 213 0.39 18.14 -4.45
N ILE A 214 1.27 18.58 -3.55
CA ILE A 214 1.60 20.00 -3.41
C ILE A 214 2.84 20.23 -4.27
N VAL A 215 2.76 21.17 -5.23
CA VAL A 215 3.97 21.73 -5.85
C VAL A 215 4.77 22.34 -4.71
N ASN A 216 5.80 21.63 -4.27
CA ASN A 216 6.64 22.13 -3.20
C ASN A 216 7.57 23.19 -3.76
N THR A 217 7.73 24.25 -2.98
CA THR A 217 8.75 25.26 -3.22
C THR A 217 9.72 25.17 -2.07
N SER A 218 11.00 25.00 -2.38
CA SER A 218 12.07 25.00 -1.39
C SER A 218 12.87 26.30 -1.52
N GLU A 219 13.06 27.01 -0.41
CA GLU A 219 13.92 28.19 -0.35
C GLU A 219 15.33 27.77 0.10
N ILE A 220 16.32 27.97 -0.77
CA ILE A 220 17.72 27.71 -0.51
C ILE A 220 18.50 29.00 -0.73
N ASN A 221 19.22 29.46 0.29
CA ASN A 221 20.02 30.69 0.25
C ASN A 221 19.23 31.91 -0.27
N ASN A 222 18.02 32.12 0.26
CA ASN A 222 17.10 33.19 -0.13
C ASN A 222 16.62 33.17 -1.59
N LYS A 223 16.80 32.05 -2.30
CA LYS A 223 16.27 31.82 -3.65
C LYS A 223 15.27 30.66 -3.60
N VAL A 224 14.13 30.87 -4.24
CA VAL A 224 13.04 29.88 -4.28
C VAL A 224 13.24 28.98 -5.49
N TYR A 225 13.18 27.67 -5.26
CA TYR A 225 13.22 26.62 -6.27
C TYR A 225 11.87 25.89 -6.29
N THR A 226 11.37 25.57 -7.49
CA THR A 226 10.06 24.91 -7.68
C THR A 226 10.22 23.45 -8.08
N GLU A 227 9.51 22.56 -7.42
CA GLU A 227 9.44 21.14 -7.78
C GLU A 227 8.67 20.96 -9.10
N ILE A 228 9.33 20.43 -10.14
CA ILE A 228 8.69 20.18 -11.45
C ILE A 228 8.26 18.73 -11.66
N GLU A 229 8.95 17.79 -11.01
CA GLU A 229 8.77 16.36 -11.19
C GLU A 229 9.35 15.62 -9.96
N GLU A 230 8.76 14.48 -9.61
CA GLU A 230 9.28 13.56 -8.60
C GLU A 230 9.62 12.21 -9.26
N SER A 231 10.80 11.67 -8.94
CA SER A 231 11.22 10.35 -9.39
C SER A 231 11.57 9.46 -8.22
N SER A 232 10.99 8.26 -8.19
CA SER A 232 11.34 7.20 -7.23
C SER A 232 12.32 6.17 -7.82
N VAL A 233 13.07 6.54 -8.87
CA VAL A 233 14.09 5.65 -9.43
C VAL A 233 15.29 5.62 -8.46
N PRO A 234 15.81 4.44 -8.08
CA PRO A 234 16.89 4.27 -7.11
C PRO A 234 18.28 4.59 -7.67
N TYR A 235 18.52 5.82 -8.13
CA TYR A 235 19.85 6.24 -8.61
C TYR A 235 20.92 6.20 -7.51
N LEU A 236 20.51 6.39 -6.25
CA LEU A 236 21.40 6.35 -5.09
C LEU A 236 21.16 5.15 -4.18
N GLY A 237 20.31 4.19 -4.54
CA GLY A 237 20.02 3.00 -3.72
C GLY A 237 19.59 3.34 -2.29
N TYR A 238 20.16 2.64 -1.30
CA TYR A 238 19.81 2.81 0.13
C TYR A 238 20.02 4.24 0.63
N LEU A 239 21.11 4.90 0.22
CA LEU A 239 21.41 6.26 0.66
C LEU A 239 20.38 7.29 0.17
N GLN A 240 19.55 6.95 -0.83
CA GLN A 240 18.43 7.79 -1.27
C GLN A 240 17.35 7.99 -0.19
N GLU A 241 17.32 7.13 0.83
CA GLU A 241 16.32 7.18 1.92
C GLU A 241 16.74 8.11 3.07
N ASP A 242 18.03 8.45 3.17
CA ASP A 242 18.59 9.16 4.33
C ASP A 242 18.52 10.70 4.22
N MET A 243 18.33 11.24 3.02
CA MET A 243 18.33 12.68 2.73
C MET A 243 17.26 13.05 1.71
N GLU A 244 16.86 14.32 1.69
CA GLU A 244 16.03 14.84 0.60
C GLU A 244 16.91 15.29 -0.56
N TYR A 245 16.84 14.56 -1.67
CA TYR A 245 17.67 14.80 -2.83
C TYR A 245 16.97 15.67 -3.88
N MET A 246 17.65 16.72 -4.32
CA MET A 246 17.17 17.65 -5.35
C MET A 246 18.10 17.59 -6.56
N ILE A 247 17.55 17.21 -7.72
CA ILE A 247 18.29 17.24 -8.99
C ILE A 247 18.08 18.61 -9.62
N VAL A 248 19.19 19.32 -9.83
CA VAL A 248 19.23 20.64 -10.44
C VAL A 248 20.09 20.60 -11.71
N ASN A 249 20.07 21.68 -12.49
CA ASN A 249 20.95 21.80 -13.65
C ASN A 249 22.42 22.00 -13.23
N ASP A 250 23.34 21.80 -14.16
CA ASP A 250 24.78 21.81 -13.84
C ASP A 250 25.26 23.19 -13.33
N THR A 251 24.66 24.28 -13.82
CA THR A 251 25.00 25.65 -13.39
C THR A 251 24.57 25.94 -11.94
N VAL A 252 23.37 25.53 -11.55
CA VAL A 252 22.86 25.68 -10.19
C VAL A 252 23.58 24.74 -9.24
N PHE A 253 23.94 23.54 -9.72
CA PHE A 253 24.78 22.62 -8.93
C PHE A 253 26.10 23.28 -8.56
N ASP A 254 26.82 23.87 -9.51
CA ASP A 254 28.11 24.53 -9.24
C ASP A 254 27.96 25.72 -8.25
N GLU A 255 26.87 26.49 -8.35
CA GLU A 255 26.57 27.61 -7.44
C GLU A 255 26.30 27.13 -6.00
N LEU A 256 25.43 26.14 -5.84
CA LEU A 256 25.02 25.64 -4.53
C LEU A 256 26.08 24.72 -3.89
N HIS A 257 26.92 24.11 -4.71
CA HIS A 257 28.04 23.29 -4.26
C HIS A 257 29.04 24.08 -3.40
N GLU A 258 29.24 25.39 -3.65
CA GLU A 258 30.10 26.24 -2.81
C GLU A 258 29.54 26.50 -1.41
N LEU A 259 28.23 26.35 -1.23
CA LEU A 259 27.53 26.58 0.05
C LEU A 259 27.48 25.31 0.92
N GLY A 260 27.73 24.14 0.32
CA GLY A 260 27.62 22.84 0.96
C GLY A 260 28.94 22.11 1.21
N GLN A 261 28.85 20.89 1.72
CA GLN A 261 29.95 19.94 1.75
C GLN A 261 29.74 18.85 0.70
N SER A 262 30.77 18.64 -0.12
CA SER A 262 30.78 17.59 -1.14
C SER A 262 30.99 16.22 -0.51
N MET A 263 30.09 15.30 -0.81
CA MET A 263 30.17 13.89 -0.48
C MET A 263 30.35 13.09 -1.78
N TYR A 264 31.40 12.28 -1.86
CA TYR A 264 31.66 11.43 -3.02
C TYR A 264 31.15 10.03 -2.77
N LEU A 265 30.14 9.61 -3.53
CA LEU A 265 29.57 8.26 -3.45
C LEU A 265 30.04 7.40 -4.61
N TYR A 266 30.53 6.22 -4.27
CA TYR A 266 30.92 5.18 -5.22
C TYR A 266 30.05 3.94 -5.00
N ASN A 267 29.13 3.70 -5.92
CA ASN A 267 28.14 2.65 -5.81
C ASN A 267 28.53 1.44 -6.67
N TYR A 268 28.43 0.23 -6.11
CA TYR A 268 28.84 -1.01 -6.77
C TYR A 268 27.78 -2.10 -6.62
N LYS A 269 27.47 -2.78 -7.74
CA LYS A 269 26.66 -3.99 -7.74
C LYS A 269 27.52 -5.21 -8.01
N LEU A 270 27.55 -6.14 -7.05
CA LEU A 270 28.26 -7.41 -7.20
C LEU A 270 27.46 -8.39 -8.08
N ALA A 271 28.17 -9.22 -8.85
CA ALA A 271 27.58 -10.35 -9.56
C ALA A 271 27.13 -11.46 -8.58
N GLN A 272 27.84 -11.59 -7.45
CA GLN A 272 27.52 -12.50 -6.36
C GLN A 272 27.33 -11.72 -5.05
N PRO A 273 26.12 -11.20 -4.78
CA PRO A 273 25.87 -10.36 -3.61
C PRO A 273 26.15 -11.04 -2.26
N LYS A 274 26.20 -12.38 -2.19
CA LYS A 274 26.44 -13.13 -0.94
C LYS A 274 27.89 -13.10 -0.45
N HIS A 275 28.85 -12.72 -1.30
CA HIS A 275 30.27 -12.63 -0.94
C HIS A 275 30.69 -11.20 -0.55
N PHE A 276 29.70 -10.38 -0.18
CA PHE A 276 29.93 -8.98 0.19
C PHE A 276 30.76 -8.78 1.46
N GLU A 277 31.13 -9.80 2.22
CA GLU A 277 32.03 -9.62 3.37
C GLU A 277 33.51 -9.64 2.96
N LEU A 278 33.85 -10.31 1.84
CA LEU A 278 35.24 -10.57 1.46
C LEU A 278 36.03 -9.31 1.07
N SER A 279 35.36 -8.31 0.50
CA SER A 279 36.01 -7.06 0.06
C SER A 279 35.91 -5.91 1.06
N VAL A 280 35.24 -6.11 2.21
CA VAL A 280 35.02 -5.02 3.19
C VAL A 280 36.34 -4.55 3.79
N ASP A 281 37.16 -5.49 4.28
CA ASP A 281 38.45 -5.18 4.89
C ASP A 281 39.37 -4.47 3.90
N ASP A 282 39.42 -4.94 2.65
CA ASP A 282 40.19 -4.32 1.58
C ASP A 282 39.75 -2.86 1.32
N ILE A 283 38.44 -2.59 1.23
CA ILE A 283 37.91 -1.22 1.03
C ILE A 283 38.31 -0.32 2.20
N GLN A 284 38.19 -0.82 3.44
CA GLN A 284 38.49 -0.06 4.65
C GLN A 284 39.98 0.26 4.83
N THR A 285 40.87 -0.48 4.16
CA THR A 285 42.31 -0.19 4.19
C THR A 285 42.72 1.00 3.31
N SER A 286 41.84 1.48 2.43
CA SER A 286 42.14 2.64 1.58
C SER A 286 42.28 3.92 2.42
N PRO A 287 43.28 4.77 2.15
CA PRO A 287 43.43 6.06 2.83
C PRO A 287 42.32 7.06 2.47
N HIS A 288 41.57 6.80 1.40
CA HIS A 288 40.49 7.66 0.92
C HIS A 288 39.10 7.20 1.37
N TYR A 289 39.04 6.17 2.22
CA TYR A 289 37.82 5.64 2.80
C TYR A 289 37.24 6.57 3.88
N LEU A 290 35.96 6.92 3.77
CA LEU A 290 35.22 7.66 4.81
C LEU A 290 34.08 6.83 5.42
N GLY A 291 33.43 5.97 4.64
CA GLY A 291 32.29 5.18 5.10
C GLY A 291 31.88 4.11 4.09
N LEU A 292 31.22 3.05 4.56
CA LEU A 292 30.71 1.97 3.72
C LEU A 292 29.30 1.60 4.17
N VAL A 293 28.35 1.70 3.25
CA VAL A 293 27.07 1.01 3.36
C VAL A 293 27.19 -0.31 2.63
N LYS A 294 26.92 -1.41 3.34
CA LYS A 294 26.85 -2.76 2.78
C LYS A 294 25.41 -3.25 2.88
N ILE A 295 24.84 -3.66 1.76
CA ILE A 295 23.48 -4.20 1.72
C ILE A 295 23.58 -5.71 1.73
N ASP A 296 23.18 -6.30 2.85
CA ASP A 296 23.02 -7.75 2.95
C ASP A 296 21.74 -8.17 2.18
N PRO A 297 21.85 -8.97 1.11
CA PRO A 297 20.67 -9.44 0.38
C PRO A 297 19.74 -10.32 1.23
N GLU A 298 20.20 -10.84 2.37
CA GLU A 298 19.41 -11.61 3.34
C GLU A 298 19.01 -10.78 4.57
N ARG A 299 19.22 -9.46 4.54
CA ARG A 299 18.82 -8.52 5.61
C ARG A 299 17.33 -8.69 5.92
N ASN A 300 17.03 -9.15 7.13
CA ASN A 300 15.67 -9.48 7.57
C ASN A 300 15.18 -8.50 8.65
N GLU A 301 15.61 -7.23 8.62
CA GLU A 301 15.20 -6.22 9.61
C GLU A 301 13.69 -6.02 9.62
N ASN A 302 13.05 -6.21 8.47
CA ASN A 302 11.60 -6.18 8.31
C ASN A 302 10.94 -7.57 8.45
N ALA A 303 11.58 -8.53 9.14
CA ALA A 303 11.04 -9.86 9.45
C ALA A 303 9.63 -9.80 10.07
N TRP A 304 9.38 -8.77 10.88
CA TRP A 304 8.10 -8.53 11.53
C TRP A 304 6.96 -8.36 10.52
N ILE A 305 7.24 -7.87 9.30
CA ILE A 305 6.25 -7.73 8.21
C ILE A 305 5.82 -9.11 7.70
N ASN A 306 6.77 -10.03 7.54
CA ASN A 306 6.46 -11.42 7.17
C ASN A 306 5.61 -12.13 8.24
N ILE A 307 5.86 -11.82 9.52
CA ILE A 307 5.04 -12.31 10.65
C ILE A 307 3.65 -11.69 10.57
N MET A 308 3.54 -10.37 10.38
CA MET A 308 2.25 -9.66 10.25
C MET A 308 1.40 -10.18 9.08
N PHE A 309 2.02 -10.47 7.93
CA PHE A 309 1.33 -11.11 6.80
C PHE A 309 0.77 -12.48 7.20
N SER A 310 1.59 -13.32 7.84
CA SER A 310 1.18 -14.66 8.29
C SER A 310 0.04 -14.60 9.31
N VAL A 311 0.11 -13.66 10.26
CA VAL A 311 -0.95 -13.41 11.25
C VAL A 311 -2.23 -12.93 10.56
N SER A 312 -2.13 -12.01 9.61
CA SER A 312 -3.29 -11.49 8.86
C SER A 312 -3.99 -12.60 8.08
N PHE A 313 -3.22 -13.49 7.45
CA PHE A 313 -3.76 -14.68 6.77
C PHE A 313 -4.47 -15.64 7.74
N PHE A 314 -3.86 -15.91 8.89
CA PHE A 314 -4.47 -16.76 9.92
C PHE A 314 -5.78 -16.16 10.45
N VAL A 315 -5.77 -14.87 10.78
CA VAL A 315 -6.93 -14.12 11.26
C VAL A 315 -8.05 -14.16 10.22
N PHE A 316 -7.74 -13.96 8.94
CA PHE A 316 -8.69 -14.11 7.85
C PHE A 316 -9.37 -15.48 7.85
N MET A 317 -8.60 -16.56 7.94
CA MET A 317 -9.14 -17.92 7.96
C MET A 317 -10.07 -18.16 9.16
N VAL A 318 -9.67 -17.71 10.35
CA VAL A 318 -10.47 -17.85 11.58
C VAL A 318 -11.81 -17.09 11.44
N PHE A 319 -11.77 -15.84 10.97
CA PHE A 319 -12.99 -15.05 10.81
C PHE A 319 -13.92 -15.57 9.73
N VAL A 320 -13.40 -16.08 8.62
CA VAL A 320 -14.21 -16.72 7.57
C VAL A 320 -14.91 -17.97 8.11
N LEU A 321 -14.19 -18.83 8.84
CA LEU A 321 -14.77 -20.02 9.46
C LEU A 321 -15.81 -19.67 10.54
N ALA A 322 -15.52 -18.68 11.39
CA ALA A 322 -16.45 -18.20 12.41
C ALA A 322 -17.74 -17.63 11.77
N SER A 323 -17.59 -16.80 10.74
CA SER A 323 -18.70 -16.20 10.00
C SER A 323 -19.55 -17.28 9.32
N GLY A 324 -18.91 -18.28 8.70
CA GLY A 324 -19.57 -19.45 8.12
C GLY A 324 -20.35 -20.26 9.16
N SER A 325 -19.77 -20.48 10.35
CA SER A 325 -20.41 -21.19 11.45
C SER A 325 -21.63 -20.46 12.01
N ILE A 326 -21.52 -19.13 12.22
CA ILE A 326 -22.64 -18.28 12.66
C ILE A 326 -23.78 -18.34 11.65
N LEU A 327 -23.47 -18.22 10.36
CA LEU A 327 -24.45 -18.26 9.29
C LEU A 327 -25.10 -19.64 9.18
N PHE A 328 -24.31 -20.72 9.29
CA PHE A 328 -24.79 -22.09 9.31
C PHE A 328 -25.76 -22.34 10.47
N MET A 329 -25.36 -22.00 11.71
CA MET A 329 -26.20 -22.18 12.88
C MET A 329 -27.49 -21.37 12.78
N LYS A 330 -27.41 -20.17 12.19
CA LYS A 330 -28.60 -19.34 11.97
C LYS A 330 -29.56 -19.97 10.97
N ILE A 331 -29.05 -20.38 9.80
CA ILE A 331 -29.84 -21.02 8.75
C ILE A 331 -30.43 -22.36 9.24
N TYR A 332 -29.67 -23.10 10.05
CA TYR A 332 -30.14 -24.34 10.67
C TYR A 332 -31.33 -24.11 11.61
N ASN A 333 -31.24 -23.10 12.49
CA ASN A 333 -32.34 -22.73 13.38
C ASN A 333 -33.56 -22.25 12.61
N ASP A 334 -33.35 -21.40 11.59
CA ASP A 334 -34.45 -20.89 10.75
C ASP A 334 -35.10 -22.04 9.94
N ALA A 335 -34.34 -23.04 9.50
CA ALA A 335 -34.87 -24.23 8.82
C ALA A 335 -35.74 -25.12 9.74
N PHE A 336 -35.45 -25.14 11.04
CA PHE A 336 -36.28 -25.86 12.02
C PHE A 336 -37.66 -25.20 12.17
N GLU A 337 -37.71 -23.86 12.23
CA GLU A 337 -38.97 -23.09 12.25
C GLU A 337 -39.77 -23.28 10.94
N GLU A 338 -39.11 -23.31 9.78
CA GLU A 338 -39.77 -23.39 8.47
C GLU A 338 -40.28 -24.80 8.11
N LYS A 339 -39.80 -25.85 8.80
CA LYS A 339 -40.17 -27.24 8.54
C LYS A 339 -41.68 -27.47 8.57
N GLU A 340 -42.38 -26.94 9.56
CA GLU A 340 -43.84 -27.08 9.68
C GLU A 340 -44.57 -26.45 8.49
N ARG A 341 -44.11 -25.27 8.06
CA ARG A 341 -44.71 -24.54 6.94
C ARG A 341 -44.54 -25.29 5.61
N TYR A 342 -43.35 -25.82 5.35
CA TYR A 342 -43.08 -26.62 4.17
C TYR A 342 -43.86 -27.96 4.19
N GLN A 343 -44.10 -28.55 5.36
CA GLN A 343 -44.97 -29.72 5.50
C GLN A 343 -46.43 -29.41 5.16
N VAL A 344 -46.96 -28.26 5.57
CA VAL A 344 -48.32 -27.82 5.22
C VAL A 344 -48.45 -27.62 3.69
N LEU A 345 -47.47 -26.97 3.06
CA LEU A 345 -47.46 -26.77 1.61
C LEU A 345 -47.43 -28.11 0.83
N SER A 346 -46.69 -29.09 1.33
CA SER A 346 -46.68 -30.46 0.78
C SER A 346 -48.05 -31.15 0.92
N LYS A 347 -48.72 -31.01 2.08
CA LYS A 347 -50.07 -31.55 2.32
C LYS A 347 -51.15 -30.91 1.44
N ILE A 348 -50.96 -29.66 1.03
CA ILE A 348 -51.87 -28.93 0.12
C ILE A 348 -51.69 -29.37 -1.34
N GLY A 349 -50.66 -30.18 -1.65
CA GLY A 349 -50.47 -30.78 -2.98
C GLY A 349 -49.39 -30.10 -3.85
N ILE A 350 -48.51 -29.27 -3.27
CA ILE A 350 -47.36 -28.74 -4.01
C ILE A 350 -46.33 -29.84 -4.28
N ASP A 351 -45.89 -29.94 -5.54
CA ASP A 351 -44.89 -30.92 -5.95
C ASP A 351 -43.56 -30.80 -5.18
N ARG A 352 -43.03 -31.94 -4.70
CA ARG A 352 -41.80 -31.98 -3.90
C ARG A 352 -40.58 -31.41 -4.65
N LYS A 353 -40.51 -31.52 -5.98
CA LYS A 353 -39.40 -30.98 -6.78
C LYS A 353 -39.43 -29.44 -6.76
N VAL A 354 -40.62 -28.85 -6.82
CA VAL A 354 -40.81 -27.39 -6.71
C VAL A 354 -40.41 -26.92 -5.31
N LEU A 355 -40.80 -27.66 -4.27
CA LEU A 355 -40.46 -27.37 -2.88
C LEU A 355 -38.94 -27.39 -2.65
N ASN A 356 -38.27 -28.46 -3.06
CA ASN A 356 -36.81 -28.60 -2.94
C ASN A 356 -36.07 -27.49 -3.68
N LYS A 357 -36.57 -27.08 -4.84
CA LYS A 357 -35.97 -25.99 -5.62
C LYS A 357 -36.17 -24.62 -4.96
N ALA A 358 -37.33 -24.38 -4.34
CA ALA A 358 -37.59 -23.18 -3.55
C ALA A 358 -36.62 -23.09 -2.37
N ILE A 359 -36.48 -24.16 -1.60
CA ILE A 359 -35.56 -24.27 -0.46
C ILE A 359 -34.11 -24.05 -0.92
N ALA A 360 -33.68 -24.68 -2.02
CA ALA A 360 -32.32 -24.52 -2.52
C ALA A 360 -32.01 -23.06 -2.92
N ASN A 361 -32.94 -22.37 -3.58
CA ASN A 361 -32.75 -20.95 -3.92
C ASN A 361 -32.77 -20.06 -2.68
N GLU A 362 -33.63 -20.37 -1.72
CA GLU A 362 -33.72 -19.66 -0.44
C GLU A 362 -32.40 -19.74 0.34
N LEU A 363 -31.82 -20.93 0.45
CA LEU A 363 -30.53 -21.17 1.09
C LEU A 363 -29.40 -20.47 0.34
N LYS A 364 -29.34 -20.60 -1.00
CA LYS A 364 -28.31 -19.94 -1.82
C LYS A 364 -28.28 -18.43 -1.58
N VAL A 365 -29.43 -17.79 -1.62
CA VAL A 365 -29.52 -16.35 -1.39
C VAL A 365 -29.19 -16.01 0.06
N ALA A 366 -29.56 -16.85 1.04
CA ALA A 366 -29.18 -16.66 2.45
C ALA A 366 -27.65 -16.65 2.65
N TYR A 367 -26.94 -17.56 1.97
CA TYR A 367 -25.50 -17.73 2.08
C TYR A 367 -24.71 -16.66 1.31
N LEU A 368 -25.18 -16.29 0.11
CA LEU A 368 -24.48 -15.35 -0.75
C LEU A 368 -24.66 -13.89 -0.33
N LEU A 369 -25.78 -13.57 0.31
CA LEU A 369 -26.15 -12.18 0.58
C LEU A 369 -25.22 -11.42 1.57
N PRO A 370 -24.60 -12.06 2.57
CA PRO A 370 -23.57 -11.40 3.39
C PRO A 370 -22.20 -11.25 2.70
N LEU A 371 -21.97 -12.01 1.63
CA LEU A 371 -20.70 -12.07 0.91
C LEU A 371 -20.63 -11.06 -0.26
N ILE A 372 -21.79 -10.61 -0.73
CA ILE A 372 -21.98 -9.57 -1.77
C ILE A 372 -22.27 -8.25 -1.05
#